data_AF-A0A529SEZ0-F1
#
_entry.id   AF-A0A529SEZ0-F1
#
_cell.length_a   1.000
_cell.length_b   1.000
_cell.length_c   1.000
_cell.angle_alpha   90.00
_cell.angle_beta   90.00
_cell.angle_gamma   90.00
#
_symmetry.space_group_name_H-M   'P 1'
#
loop_
_entity.id
_entity.type
_entity.pdbx_description
1 polymer ?
#
loop_
_entity_poly.entity_id
_entity_poly.type
_entity_poly.pdbx_seq_one_letter_code
_entity_poly.pdbx_strand_id
1 'polypeptide(L)'
;IQGGSNGGLLTGTSLTQRPELFGAVIIDVPLLDMLRYTELPPGASWIAEYGDPSKPEEAAWLGAYSPYQHVAADAAYPPVLLMTSTADDRVHPGHARKMAARLKEAGHGRTLF
;
A
#
# COMPACT_ATOMS: atom_id res chain seq x y z
N ILE A 1 -0.23 13.86 -4.71
CA ILE A 1 -1.18 13.59 -3.60
C ILE A 1 -0.43 13.02 -2.41
N GLN A 2 -0.95 13.22 -1.20
CA GLN A 2 -0.33 12.74 0.04
C GLN A 2 -1.39 12.14 0.96
N GLY A 3 -1.06 11.06 1.65
CA GLY A 3 -1.91 10.48 2.69
C GLY A 3 -1.17 9.53 3.61
N GLY A 4 -1.63 9.46 4.86
CA GLY A 4 -1.01 8.65 5.91
C GLY A 4 -1.96 7.62 6.54
N SER A 5 -1.43 6.48 7.02
CA SER A 5 -2.24 5.40 7.62
C SER A 5 -3.28 4.85 6.63
N ASN A 6 -4.58 4.92 6.93
CA ASN A 6 -5.65 4.66 5.93
C ASN A 6 -5.57 5.63 4.73
N GLY A 7 -5.16 6.88 4.95
CA GLY A 7 -4.83 7.80 3.85
C GLY A 7 -3.65 7.30 2.99
N GLY A 8 -2.75 6.51 3.58
CA GLY A 8 -1.67 5.83 2.87
C GLY A 8 -2.20 4.69 1.98
N LEU A 9 -3.22 3.95 2.45
CA LEU A 9 -3.97 3.00 1.63
C LEU A 9 -4.64 3.71 0.45
N LEU A 10 -5.43 4.76 0.72
CA LEU A 10 -6.07 5.57 -0.32
C LEU A 10 -5.07 6.04 -1.38
N THR A 11 -3.93 6.56 -0.93
CA THR A 11 -2.89 7.09 -1.81
C THR A 11 -2.21 5.99 -2.62
N GLY A 12 -1.92 4.83 -2.01
CA GLY A 12 -1.39 3.65 -2.70
C GLY A 12 -2.36 3.06 -3.72
N THR A 13 -3.65 3.02 -3.41
CA THR A 13 -4.70 2.57 -4.34
C THR A 13 -4.83 3.54 -5.50
N SER A 14 -4.81 4.85 -5.24
CA SER A 14 -4.83 5.88 -6.29
C SER A 14 -3.62 5.78 -7.21
N LEU A 15 -2.43 5.54 -6.66
CA LEU A 15 -1.19 5.32 -7.41
C LEU A 15 -1.31 4.12 -8.36
N THR A 16 -1.83 3.00 -7.87
CA THR A 16 -1.87 1.75 -8.65
C THR A 16 -3.02 1.69 -9.65
N GLN A 17 -4.11 2.42 -9.41
CA GLN A 17 -5.26 2.46 -10.31
C GLN A 17 -5.19 3.57 -11.37
N ARG A 18 -4.81 4.80 -10.99
CA ARG A 18 -4.87 5.99 -11.85
C ARG A 18 -3.61 6.87 -11.75
N PRO A 19 -2.41 6.32 -11.99
CA PRO A 19 -1.15 7.06 -11.79
C PRO A 19 -1.01 8.31 -12.67
N GLU A 20 -1.64 8.34 -13.83
CA GLU A 20 -1.59 9.44 -14.79
C GLU A 20 -2.27 10.72 -14.30
N LEU A 21 -3.05 10.64 -13.22
CA LEU A 21 -3.72 11.80 -12.61
C LEU A 21 -2.81 12.59 -11.66
N PHE A 22 -1.61 12.10 -11.35
CA PHE A 22 -0.77 12.65 -10.29
C PHE A 22 0.63 13.00 -10.78
N GLY A 23 1.14 14.18 -10.40
CA GLY A 23 2.52 14.58 -10.68
C GLY A 23 3.55 13.99 -9.70
N ALA A 24 3.13 13.65 -8.49
CA ALA A 24 3.93 13.00 -7.45
C ALA A 24 3.03 12.40 -6.37
N VAL A 25 3.54 11.40 -5.64
CA VAL A 25 2.81 10.67 -4.60
C VAL A 25 3.66 10.53 -3.33
N ILE A 26 3.11 10.92 -2.17
CA ILE A 26 3.73 10.74 -0.85
C ILE A 26 2.84 9.82 -0.01
N ILE A 27 3.39 8.72 0.49
CA ILE A 27 2.68 7.67 1.21
C ILE A 27 3.29 7.50 2.59
N ASP A 28 2.57 7.94 3.63
CA ASP A 28 3.07 7.96 5.01
C ASP A 28 2.48 6.79 5.84
N VAL A 29 3.31 6.07 6.59
CA VAL A 29 2.91 4.99 7.54
C VAL A 29 1.73 4.12 7.07
N PRO A 30 1.81 3.47 5.89
CA PRO A 30 0.62 3.07 5.12
C PRO A 30 0.18 1.62 5.33
N LEU A 31 -1.08 1.33 4.98
CA LEU A 31 -1.60 -0.03 4.76
C LEU A 31 -1.63 -0.32 3.26
N LEU A 32 -0.77 -1.22 2.78
CA LEU A 32 -0.60 -1.43 1.32
C LEU A 32 -0.74 -2.88 0.86
N ASP A 33 -0.68 -3.84 1.78
CA ASP A 33 -0.84 -5.27 1.48
C ASP A 33 -2.07 -5.76 2.23
N MET A 34 -3.24 -5.53 1.62
CA MET A 34 -4.54 -5.79 2.23
C MET A 34 -4.88 -7.27 2.27
N LEU A 35 -4.13 -8.14 1.58
CA LEU A 35 -4.28 -9.58 1.73
C LEU A 35 -3.52 -10.16 2.93
N ARG A 36 -2.61 -9.37 3.52
CA ARG A 36 -1.80 -9.80 4.68
C ARG A 36 -1.79 -8.80 5.83
N TYR A 37 -2.60 -7.75 5.77
CA TYR A 37 -2.56 -6.69 6.77
C TYR A 37 -2.91 -7.21 8.18
N THR A 38 -3.76 -8.24 8.28
CA THR A 38 -4.10 -8.88 9.56
C THR A 38 -2.96 -9.67 10.18
N GLU A 39 -1.98 -10.11 9.37
CA GLU A 39 -0.78 -10.83 9.83
C GLU A 39 0.32 -9.87 10.34
N LEU A 40 0.15 -8.57 10.14
CA LEU A 40 1.10 -7.54 10.54
C LEU A 40 0.51 -6.75 11.72
N PRO A 41 1.04 -6.91 12.95
CA PRO A 41 0.43 -6.31 14.13
C PRO A 41 0.35 -4.77 14.06
N PRO A 42 -0.71 -4.15 14.60
CA PRO A 42 -1.95 -4.72 15.17
C PRO A 42 -3.08 -4.93 14.13
N GLY A 43 -2.77 -5.24 12.87
CA GLY A 43 -3.73 -5.13 11.77
C GLY A 43 -5.04 -5.91 11.89
N ALA A 44 -5.07 -7.03 12.63
CA ALA A 44 -6.31 -7.74 12.93
C ALA A 44 -7.39 -6.86 13.60
N SER A 45 -7.00 -5.78 14.29
CA SER A 45 -7.93 -4.83 14.93
C SER A 45 -8.78 -4.03 13.94
N TRP A 46 -8.44 -3.98 12.65
CA TRP A 46 -9.23 -3.26 11.63
C TRP A 46 -10.05 -4.17 10.72
N ILE A 47 -10.25 -5.45 11.07
CA ILE A 47 -11.12 -6.38 10.33
C ILE A 47 -12.54 -5.83 10.18
N ALA A 48 -13.08 -5.19 11.23
CA ALA A 48 -14.42 -4.62 11.19
C ALA A 48 -14.59 -3.50 10.14
N GLU A 49 -13.50 -2.85 9.72
CA GLU A 49 -13.51 -1.77 8.73
C GLU A 49 -13.26 -2.30 7.31
N TYR A 50 -12.22 -3.12 7.11
CA TYR A 50 -11.78 -3.53 5.77
C TYR A 50 -12.27 -4.92 5.35
N GLY A 51 -12.44 -5.82 6.33
CA GLY A 51 -12.73 -7.24 6.12
C GLY A 51 -11.56 -8.16 6.47
N ASP A 52 -11.83 -9.46 6.51
CA ASP A 52 -10.91 -10.52 6.91
C ASP A 52 -10.37 -11.28 5.68
N PRO A 53 -9.09 -11.11 5.31
CA PRO A 53 -8.52 -11.78 4.14
C PRO A 53 -8.43 -13.32 4.27
N SER A 54 -8.70 -13.90 5.45
CA SER A 54 -8.82 -15.35 5.60
C SER A 54 -10.13 -15.91 5.02
N LYS A 55 -11.13 -15.05 4.79
CA LYS A 55 -12.41 -15.41 4.18
C LYS A 55 -12.36 -15.15 2.66
N PRO A 56 -12.67 -16.14 1.82
CA PRO A 56 -12.56 -16.00 0.36
C PRO A 56 -13.38 -14.84 -0.23
N GLU A 57 -14.61 -14.61 0.24
CA GLU A 57 -15.41 -13.48 -0.26
C GLU A 57 -14.75 -12.14 0.05
N GLU A 58 -14.21 -12.00 1.26
CA GLU A 58 -13.64 -10.73 1.73
C GLU A 58 -12.28 -10.46 1.09
N ALA A 59 -11.47 -11.52 0.97
CA ALA A 59 -10.22 -11.50 0.22
C ALA A 59 -10.41 -11.06 -1.23
N ALA A 60 -11.55 -11.36 -1.87
CA ALA A 60 -11.82 -10.95 -3.24
C ALA A 60 -11.93 -9.43 -3.39
N TRP A 61 -12.67 -8.73 -2.51
CA TRP A 61 -12.74 -7.27 -2.59
C TRP A 61 -11.47 -6.59 -2.08
N LEU A 62 -10.85 -7.11 -1.02
CA LEU A 62 -9.56 -6.63 -0.52
C LEU A 62 -8.50 -6.73 -1.63
N GLY A 63 -8.46 -7.87 -2.28
CA GLY A 63 -7.57 -8.18 -3.40
C GLY A 63 -7.83 -7.34 -4.64
N ALA A 64 -9.04 -6.79 -4.82
CA ALA A 64 -9.40 -5.94 -5.97
C ALA A 64 -8.87 -4.50 -5.87
N TYR A 65 -8.47 -4.03 -4.68
CA TYR A 65 -7.87 -2.70 -4.51
C TYR A 65 -6.50 -2.71 -3.83
N SER A 66 -6.05 -3.84 -3.29
CA SER A 66 -4.79 -3.92 -2.53
C SER A 66 -3.60 -3.41 -3.35
N PRO A 67 -2.96 -2.29 -2.97
CA PRO A 67 -1.92 -1.67 -3.80
C PRO A 67 -0.74 -2.58 -4.08
N TYR A 68 -0.31 -3.39 -3.10
CA TYR A 68 0.84 -4.26 -3.23
C TYR A 68 0.69 -5.31 -4.35
N GLN A 69 -0.52 -5.84 -4.54
CA GLN A 69 -0.84 -6.81 -5.58
C GLN A 69 -1.00 -6.16 -6.97
N HIS A 70 -1.25 -4.84 -7.04
CA HIS A 70 -1.52 -4.12 -8.28
C HIS A 70 -0.35 -3.29 -8.82
N VAL A 71 0.87 -3.50 -8.32
CA VAL A 71 2.06 -2.93 -8.93
C VAL A 71 2.28 -3.55 -10.32
N ALA A 72 2.13 -2.72 -11.35
CA ALA A 72 2.29 -3.11 -12.76
C ALA A 72 3.61 -2.59 -13.33
N ALA A 73 4.34 -3.42 -14.09
CA ALA A 73 5.66 -3.06 -14.64
C ALA A 73 5.58 -2.11 -15.86
N ASP A 74 4.47 -2.16 -16.58
CA ASP A 74 4.16 -1.34 -17.77
C ASP A 74 3.50 0.01 -17.42
N ALA A 75 3.16 0.24 -16.16
CA ALA A 75 2.55 1.49 -15.71
C ALA A 75 3.56 2.65 -15.63
N ALA A 76 3.14 3.85 -16.03
CA ALA A 76 3.93 5.06 -15.88
C ALA A 76 3.71 5.72 -14.51
N TYR A 77 4.25 5.14 -13.44
CA TYR A 77 4.09 5.70 -12.10
C TYR A 77 4.83 7.05 -11.93
N PRO A 78 4.20 8.06 -11.30
CA PRO A 78 4.88 9.31 -10.94
C PRO A 78 5.97 9.05 -9.88
N PRO A 79 6.83 10.03 -9.57
CA PRO A 79 7.73 9.93 -8.43
C PRO A 79 6.96 9.58 -7.14
N VAL A 80 7.46 8.59 -6.41
CA VAL A 80 6.87 8.09 -5.16
C VAL A 80 7.85 8.30 -4.01
N LEU A 81 7.38 8.88 -2.92
CA LEU A 81 8.06 8.88 -1.62
C LEU A 81 7.22 8.06 -0.63
N LEU A 82 7.75 6.94 -0.16
CA LEU A 82 7.19 6.15 0.92
C LEU A 82 7.90 6.54 2.22
N MET A 83 7.15 6.82 3.27
CA MET A 83 7.70 7.13 4.59
C MET A 83 7.09 6.21 5.64
N THR A 84 7.90 5.75 6.59
CA THR A 84 7.44 4.97 7.73
C THR A 84 8.41 5.14 8.90
N SER A 85 8.02 4.72 10.10
CA SER A 85 8.95 4.56 11.23
C SER A 85 9.23 3.09 11.50
N THR A 86 10.49 2.73 11.78
CA THR A 86 10.85 1.38 12.25
C THR A 86 10.23 1.07 13.61
N ALA A 87 9.92 2.10 14.40
CA ALA A 87 9.31 1.99 15.73
C ALA A 87 7.78 2.15 15.69
N ASP A 88 7.15 2.21 14.52
CA ASP A 88 5.68 2.27 14.42
C ASP A 88 5.08 0.95 14.88
N ASP A 89 4.38 0.99 16.01
CA ASP A 89 3.69 -0.13 16.63
C ASP A 89 2.19 -0.15 16.29
N ARG A 90 1.73 0.76 15.42
CA ARG A 90 0.33 0.90 14.99
C ARG A 90 0.10 0.48 13.55
N VAL A 91 0.96 0.88 12.62
CA VAL A 91 0.91 0.42 11.23
C VAL A 91 2.26 -0.17 10.90
N HIS A 92 2.31 -1.50 10.79
CA HIS A 92 3.57 -2.20 10.67
C HIS A 92 4.39 -1.69 9.46
N PRO A 93 5.66 -1.27 9.64
CA PRO A 93 6.48 -0.68 8.57
C PRO A 93 6.76 -1.64 7.40
N GLY A 94 6.48 -2.93 7.59
CA GLY A 94 6.52 -3.94 6.54
C GLY A 94 5.66 -3.61 5.31
N HIS A 95 4.56 -2.86 5.45
CA HIS A 95 3.77 -2.42 4.29
C HIS A 95 4.57 -1.51 3.36
N ALA A 96 5.17 -0.44 3.90
CA ALA A 96 5.96 0.49 3.11
C ALA A 96 7.22 -0.16 2.54
N ARG A 97 7.93 -0.99 3.34
CA ARG A 97 9.13 -1.71 2.91
C ARG A 97 8.84 -2.65 1.74
N LYS A 98 7.79 -3.45 1.83
CA LYS A 98 7.38 -4.38 0.75
C LYS A 98 6.98 -3.62 -0.51
N MET A 99 6.20 -2.55 -0.38
CA MET A 99 5.81 -1.73 -1.54
C MET A 99 7.02 -1.09 -2.21
N ALA A 100 7.95 -0.52 -1.43
CA ALA A 100 9.17 0.08 -1.96
C ALA A 100 10.00 -0.93 -2.75
N ALA A 101 10.18 -2.14 -2.20
CA ALA A 101 10.88 -3.23 -2.90
C ALA A 101 10.14 -3.62 -4.19
N ARG A 102 8.83 -3.83 -4.12
CA ARG A 102 8.00 -4.25 -5.26
C ARG A 102 8.01 -3.24 -6.40
N LEU A 103 7.91 -1.94 -6.10
CA LEU A 103 8.02 -0.86 -7.09
C LEU A 103 9.39 -0.85 -7.75
N LYS A 104 10.48 -0.97 -6.98
CA LYS A 104 11.84 -1.02 -7.51
C LYS A 104 12.08 -2.24 -8.39
N GLU A 105 11.61 -3.42 -7.95
CA GLU A 105 11.68 -4.67 -8.73
C GLU A 105 10.90 -4.59 -10.05
N ALA A 106 9.77 -3.87 -10.07
CA ALA A 106 8.98 -3.62 -11.27
C ALA A 106 9.58 -2.55 -12.20
N GLY A 107 10.77 -2.01 -11.89
CA GLY A 107 11.47 -1.02 -12.72
C GLY A 107 11.14 0.44 -12.39
N HIS A 108 10.35 0.71 -11.35
CA HIS A 108 9.97 2.08 -10.96
C HIS A 108 11.06 2.75 -10.13
N GLY A 109 12.16 3.11 -10.78
CA GLY A 109 13.36 3.67 -10.15
C GLY A 109 13.17 5.05 -9.48
N ARG A 110 12.07 5.75 -9.75
CA ARG A 110 11.69 7.02 -9.08
C ARG A 110 10.95 6.79 -7.76
N THR A 111 11.35 5.75 -7.02
CA THR A 111 10.77 5.35 -5.74
C THR A 111 11.77 5.59 -4.62
N LEU A 112 11.44 6.52 -3.73
CA LEU A 112 12.18 6.82 -2.51
C LEU A 112 11.48 6.16 -1.31
N PHE A 113 12.28 5.67 -0.36
CA PHE A 113 11.84 5.07 0.90
C PHE A 113 12.86 5.37 1.99
#